data_AF-A0A9E2D0E9-F1
#
_entry.id   AF-A0A9E2D0E9-F1
#
_cell.length_a   1.000
_cell.length_b   1.000
_cell.length_c   1.000
_cell.angle_alpha   90.00
_cell.angle_beta   90.00
_cell.angle_gamma   90.00
#
_symmetry.space_group_name_H-M   'P 1'
#
loop_
_entity.id
_entity.type
_entity.pdbx_description
1 polymer ?
#
loop_
_entity_poly.entity_id
_entity_poly.type
_entity_poly.pdbx_seq_one_letter_code
_entity_poly.pdbx_strand_id
1 'polypeptide(L)'
;MKRLLFITALGIALIASPLFADEGKDESGKGKEGKQYSEKSYRDHQGGGESYFHQHGYDRLNIPKGHYPPPGECRIWFPNRPAGQQPPPIKCGEPVPPGAWLIQHPNDIPREHVTVTVYEPQRPGIIHAVGEFDIGSGMFIRVILDKHT
;
A
#
# COMPACT_ATOMS: atom_id res chain seq x y z
N MET A 1 -92.78 -0.36 -10.68
CA MET A 1 -92.59 0.14 -12.06
C MET A 1 -91.92 1.50 -12.03
N LYS A 2 -90.67 1.59 -12.52
CA LYS A 2 -90.11 2.73 -13.27
C LYS A 2 -88.70 2.35 -13.72
N ARG A 3 -88.52 2.30 -15.04
CA ARG A 3 -87.24 2.13 -15.72
C ARG A 3 -86.59 3.51 -15.81
N LEU A 4 -85.28 3.62 -15.70
CA LEU A 4 -84.53 4.50 -16.59
C LEU A 4 -83.08 3.99 -16.71
N LEU A 5 -82.68 3.81 -17.97
CA LEU A 5 -81.35 3.42 -18.43
C LEU A 5 -80.43 4.65 -18.45
N PHE A 6 -79.15 4.47 -18.12
CA PHE A 6 -78.06 5.27 -18.70
C PHE A 6 -76.85 4.36 -18.96
N ILE A 7 -76.40 4.36 -20.21
CA ILE A 7 -75.21 3.69 -20.74
C ILE A 7 -74.08 4.74 -20.83
N THR A 8 -72.83 4.26 -20.95
CA THR A 8 -71.54 4.93 -21.28
C THR A 8 -70.64 5.16 -20.05
N ALA A 9 -69.33 4.93 -20.06
CA ALA A 9 -68.36 4.69 -21.14
C ALA A 9 -67.19 3.79 -20.69
N LEU A 10 -66.51 3.19 -21.68
CA LEU A 10 -65.22 2.49 -21.57
C LEU A 10 -64.14 3.40 -20.96
N GLY A 11 -63.33 2.84 -20.05
CA GLY A 11 -62.03 3.41 -19.64
C GLY A 11 -60.99 2.29 -19.55
N ILE A 12 -60.05 2.29 -20.50
CA ILE A 12 -58.91 1.37 -20.57
C ILE A 12 -57.85 1.84 -19.56
N ALA A 13 -57.41 0.96 -18.66
CA ALA A 13 -56.22 1.18 -17.84
C ALA A 13 -55.19 0.08 -18.14
N LEU A 14 -54.13 0.44 -18.87
CA LEU A 14 -52.93 -0.37 -19.04
C LEU A 14 -52.13 -0.32 -17.73
N ILE A 15 -51.99 -1.46 -17.07
CA ILE A 15 -51.17 -1.59 -15.86
C ILE A 15 -49.73 -1.87 -16.30
N ALA A 16 -48.85 -0.89 -16.10
CA ALA A 16 -47.41 -1.04 -16.28
C ALA A 16 -46.75 -1.51 -14.97
N SER A 17 -46.03 -2.63 -15.08
CA SER A 17 -44.88 -3.11 -14.30
C SER A 17 -45.03 -3.35 -12.79
N PRO A 18 -44.41 -4.44 -12.32
CA PRO A 18 -43.15 -4.24 -11.62
C PRO A 18 -41.98 -5.05 -12.20
N LEU A 19 -40.82 -4.38 -12.33
CA LEU A 19 -39.51 -5.03 -12.36
C LEU A 19 -39.35 -5.81 -11.06
N PHE A 20 -38.97 -7.09 -11.13
CA PHE A 20 -38.44 -7.80 -9.98
C PHE A 20 -37.03 -7.28 -9.70
N ALA A 21 -36.87 -6.61 -8.56
CA ALA A 21 -35.58 -6.26 -7.99
C ALA A 21 -34.99 -7.51 -7.33
N ASP A 22 -33.77 -7.86 -7.72
CA ASP A 22 -32.97 -8.96 -7.18
C ASP A 22 -32.53 -8.66 -5.74
N GLU A 23 -32.53 -9.70 -4.93
CA GLU A 23 -32.58 -9.70 -3.47
C GLU A 23 -31.24 -9.24 -2.86
N GLY A 24 -31.27 -8.10 -2.18
CA GLY A 24 -30.13 -7.58 -1.43
C GLY A 24 -29.78 -8.49 -0.26
N LYS A 25 -28.60 -9.11 -0.35
CA LYS A 25 -27.95 -9.93 0.67
C LYS A 25 -27.81 -9.18 2.01
N ASP A 26 -28.07 -9.90 3.08
CA ASP A 26 -28.00 -9.51 4.47
C ASP A 26 -26.55 -9.37 4.97
N GLU A 27 -26.08 -8.14 5.15
CA GLU A 27 -24.86 -7.88 5.93
C GLU A 27 -25.21 -7.58 7.39
N SER A 28 -25.17 -8.60 8.24
CA SER A 28 -25.17 -8.47 9.70
C SER A 28 -23.84 -8.97 10.26
N GLY A 29 -23.02 -8.05 10.76
CA GLY A 29 -21.66 -8.37 11.21
C GLY A 29 -20.97 -7.31 12.05
N LYS A 30 -21.59 -6.95 13.19
CA LYS A 30 -20.99 -6.62 14.49
C LYS A 30 -19.58 -5.97 14.52
N GLY A 31 -19.54 -4.74 15.03
CA GLY A 31 -18.32 -3.96 15.22
C GLY A 31 -17.26 -4.54 16.16
N LYS A 32 -16.06 -3.97 16.03
CA LYS A 32 -15.06 -3.88 17.09
C LYS A 32 -14.46 -2.47 17.05
N GLU A 33 -14.74 -1.70 18.09
CA GLU A 33 -14.01 -0.49 18.43
C GLU A 33 -12.54 -0.84 18.70
N GLY A 34 -11.62 -0.01 18.21
CA GLY A 34 -10.24 -0.01 18.68
C GLY A 34 -9.20 0.31 17.61
N LYS A 35 -8.64 1.52 17.73
CA LYS A 35 -7.39 2.03 17.11
C LYS A 35 -7.54 2.73 15.76
N GLN A 36 -8.01 3.96 15.84
CA GLN A 36 -7.85 5.04 14.88
C GLN A 36 -6.37 5.46 14.80
N TYR A 37 -5.56 4.80 13.98
CA TYR A 37 -4.45 5.44 13.28
C TYR A 37 -4.86 5.53 11.81
N SER A 38 -4.91 6.76 11.31
CA SER A 38 -5.45 7.12 9.99
C SER A 38 -4.67 6.46 8.85
N GLU A 39 -5.09 5.25 8.46
CA GLU A 39 -4.59 4.45 7.33
C GLU A 39 -5.29 4.78 6.00
N LYS A 40 -5.94 5.95 5.88
CA LYS A 40 -6.89 6.25 4.80
C LYS A 40 -6.48 7.40 3.86
N SER A 41 -5.20 7.51 3.49
CA SER A 41 -4.79 8.49 2.45
C SER A 41 -3.50 8.17 1.68
N TYR A 42 -3.30 6.95 1.18
CA TYR A 42 -2.32 6.66 0.09
C TYR A 42 -2.83 5.60 -0.89
N ARG A 43 -4.15 5.54 -1.11
CA ARG A 43 -4.75 4.75 -2.20
C ARG A 43 -5.02 5.68 -3.37
N ASP A 44 -4.02 5.92 -4.21
CA ASP A 44 -4.30 6.39 -5.57
C ASP A 44 -3.21 6.00 -6.57
N HIS A 45 -3.63 5.26 -7.61
CA HIS A 45 -2.94 4.89 -8.86
C HIS A 45 -1.68 3.98 -8.75
N GLN A 46 -1.48 2.84 -9.40
CA GLN A 46 -2.05 2.15 -10.57
C GLN A 46 -1.36 0.76 -10.68
N GLY A 47 -2.10 -0.32 -10.98
CA GLY A 47 -1.56 -1.46 -11.75
C GLY A 47 -0.99 -2.69 -11.00
N GLY A 48 -1.87 -3.56 -10.50
CA GLY A 48 -1.81 -4.99 -10.85
C GLY A 48 -0.69 -5.90 -10.31
N GLY A 49 -0.03 -5.57 -9.19
CA GLY A 49 0.82 -6.48 -8.44
C GLY A 49 1.12 -5.93 -7.05
N GLU A 50 1.16 -6.78 -6.01
CA GLU A 50 1.71 -6.35 -4.72
C GLU A 50 3.17 -5.96 -4.92
N SER A 51 3.65 -4.87 -4.32
CA SER A 51 5.06 -4.47 -4.48
C SER A 51 6.00 -5.47 -3.81
N TYR A 52 7.28 -5.50 -4.19
CA TYR A 52 8.28 -6.32 -3.50
C TYR A 52 8.18 -6.21 -1.96
N PHE A 53 8.01 -4.99 -1.45
CA PHE A 53 7.94 -4.73 -0.01
C PHE A 53 6.69 -5.32 0.61
N HIS A 54 5.52 -5.20 -0.03
CA HIS A 54 4.29 -5.83 0.46
C HIS A 54 4.38 -7.35 0.42
N GLN A 55 4.84 -7.91 -0.71
CA GLN A 55 4.96 -9.36 -0.90
C GLN A 55 5.86 -10.04 0.14
N HIS A 56 6.88 -9.33 0.63
CA HIS A 56 7.82 -9.84 1.62
C HIS A 56 7.53 -9.38 3.06
N GLY A 57 6.38 -8.74 3.30
CA GLY A 57 5.97 -8.28 4.64
C GLY A 57 6.81 -7.12 5.19
N TYR A 58 7.42 -6.32 4.31
CA TYR A 58 8.16 -5.11 4.64
C TYR A 58 7.27 -3.86 4.63
N ASP A 59 6.01 -3.97 5.03
CA ASP A 59 5.14 -2.82 5.33
C ASP A 59 5.72 -1.94 6.45
N ARG A 60 6.54 -2.55 7.30
CA ARG A 60 7.26 -1.88 8.37
C ARG A 60 8.63 -2.52 8.62
N LEU A 61 9.68 -1.73 8.50
CA LEU A 61 11.04 -2.16 8.78
C LEU A 61 11.33 -2.13 10.28
N ASN A 62 11.89 -3.22 10.80
CA ASN A 62 12.32 -3.33 12.20
C ASN A 62 13.75 -2.77 12.39
N ILE A 63 14.03 -1.61 11.81
CA ILE A 63 15.32 -0.91 11.95
C ILE A 63 15.19 0.10 13.09
N PRO A 64 16.00 0.03 14.15
CA PRO A 64 15.93 1.03 15.20
C PRO A 64 16.29 2.42 14.65
N LYS A 65 15.60 3.47 15.10
CA LYS A 65 15.79 4.86 14.62
C LYS A 65 17.27 5.29 14.55
N GLY A 66 18.07 4.96 15.57
CA GLY A 66 19.50 5.30 15.61
C GLY A 66 20.39 4.51 14.65
N HIS A 67 19.82 3.57 13.88
CA HIS A 67 20.54 2.75 12.91
C HIS A 67 20.33 3.20 11.46
N TYR A 68 19.47 4.17 11.20
CA TYR A 68 19.43 4.81 9.88
C TYR A 68 20.68 5.68 9.65
N PRO A 69 21.15 5.85 8.40
CA PRO A 69 22.25 6.74 8.11
C PRO A 69 21.86 8.21 8.40
N PRO A 70 22.83 9.09 8.71
CA PRO A 70 22.58 10.52 8.78
C PRO A 70 22.26 11.09 7.37
N PRO A 71 21.66 12.29 7.30
CA PRO A 71 21.37 12.95 6.02
C PRO A 71 22.61 13.07 5.12
N GLY A 72 22.47 12.71 3.85
CA GLY A 72 23.53 12.70 2.84
C GLY A 72 24.37 11.42 2.80
N GLU A 73 24.19 10.49 3.75
CA GLU A 73 24.93 9.24 3.80
C GLU A 73 24.07 8.03 3.42
N CYS A 74 24.77 6.92 3.23
CA CYS A 74 24.21 5.63 2.90
C CYS A 74 24.53 4.61 4.00
N ARG A 75 23.76 3.53 4.08
CA ARG A 75 24.06 2.40 4.95
C ARG A 75 23.73 1.10 4.25
N ILE A 76 24.67 0.17 4.28
CA ILE A 76 24.42 -1.21 3.87
C ILE A 76 23.66 -1.90 5.00
N TRP A 77 22.54 -2.53 4.68
CA TRP A 77 21.71 -3.23 5.66
C TRP A 77 21.51 -4.68 5.25
N PHE A 78 21.84 -5.61 6.14
CA PHE A 78 21.58 -7.03 5.92
C PHE A 78 20.32 -7.43 6.68
N PRO A 79 19.19 -7.76 6.00
CA PRO A 79 17.93 -8.07 6.68
C PRO A 79 18.05 -9.27 7.65
N ASN A 80 18.98 -10.19 7.40
CA ASN A 80 19.23 -11.38 8.20
C ASN A 80 20.23 -11.17 9.36
N ARG A 81 20.67 -9.94 9.64
CA ARG A 81 21.60 -9.64 10.74
C ARG A 81 20.93 -8.82 11.84
N PRO A 82 21.25 -9.08 13.13
CA PRO A 82 20.83 -8.23 14.23
C PRO A 82 21.32 -6.79 14.05
N ALA A 83 20.54 -5.81 14.51
CA ALA A 83 20.85 -4.38 14.35
C ALA A 83 22.26 -4.00 14.85
N GLY A 84 22.70 -4.54 16.00
CA GLY A 84 24.03 -4.28 16.57
C GLY A 84 25.21 -4.90 15.79
N GLN A 85 24.95 -5.73 14.77
CA GLN A 85 25.97 -6.33 13.90
C GLN A 85 25.97 -5.72 12.49
N GLN A 86 25.18 -4.67 12.28
CA GLN A 86 25.09 -3.99 11.00
C GLN A 86 26.31 -3.09 10.81
N PRO A 87 26.86 -2.98 9.59
CA PRO A 87 27.98 -2.10 9.33
C PRO A 87 27.61 -0.64 9.63
N PRO A 88 28.59 0.23 9.91
CA PRO A 88 28.34 1.65 10.08
C PRO A 88 27.87 2.29 8.75
N PRO A 89 27.33 3.53 8.81
CA PRO A 89 27.12 4.32 7.61
C PRO A 89 28.39 4.49 6.76
N ILE A 90 28.17 4.71 5.47
CA ILE A 90 29.16 4.81 4.41
C ILE A 90 28.82 5.99 3.50
N LYS A 91 29.79 6.41 2.68
CA LYS A 91 29.52 7.30 1.56
C LYS A 91 28.61 6.59 0.56
N CYS A 92 27.73 7.35 -0.07
CA CYS A 92 26.90 6.82 -1.15
C CYS A 92 27.74 6.48 -2.38
N GLY A 93 27.34 5.45 -3.13
CA GLY A 93 28.03 4.98 -4.33
C GLY A 93 28.98 3.80 -4.11
N GLU A 94 29.19 3.37 -2.87
CA GLU A 94 29.97 2.16 -2.59
C GLU A 94 29.24 0.89 -3.08
N PRO A 95 29.98 -0.16 -3.50
CA PRO A 95 29.38 -1.43 -3.90
C PRO A 95 28.56 -2.08 -2.79
N VAL A 96 27.37 -2.56 -3.13
CA VAL A 96 26.45 -3.23 -2.20
C VAL A 96 26.67 -4.75 -2.28
N PRO A 97 27.00 -5.43 -1.17
CA PRO A 97 27.18 -6.88 -1.16
C PRO A 97 25.88 -7.63 -1.50
N PRO A 98 25.96 -8.82 -2.10
CA PRO A 98 24.82 -9.71 -2.30
C PRO A 98 23.98 -9.93 -1.04
N GLY A 99 22.66 -9.85 -1.19
CA GLY A 99 21.71 -10.04 -0.09
C GLY A 99 21.64 -8.88 0.90
N ALA A 100 22.32 -7.76 0.64
CA ALA A 100 22.16 -6.52 1.38
C ALA A 100 21.26 -5.53 0.64
N TRP A 101 20.70 -4.61 1.41
CA TRP A 101 20.00 -3.43 0.92
C TRP A 101 20.90 -2.21 1.06
N LEU A 102 20.62 -1.18 0.27
CA LEU A 102 21.19 0.14 0.45
C LEU A 102 20.12 1.09 0.97
N ILE A 103 20.32 1.57 2.19
CA ILE A 103 19.50 2.63 2.78
C ILE A 103 20.19 3.95 2.49
N GLN A 104 19.50 4.87 1.83
CA GLN A 104 19.98 6.21 1.54
C GLN A 104 19.15 7.21 2.35
N HIS A 105 19.78 8.25 2.88
CA HIS A 105 19.08 9.37 3.50
C HIS A 105 19.32 10.63 2.66
N PRO A 106 18.58 10.83 1.55
CA PRO A 106 18.79 11.96 0.65
C PRO A 106 18.49 13.29 1.33
N ASN A 107 19.08 14.38 0.81
CA ASN A 107 18.82 15.74 1.29
C ASN A 107 17.63 16.42 0.60
N ASP A 108 17.07 15.79 -0.44
CA ASP A 108 16.00 16.30 -1.30
C ASP A 108 14.62 15.69 -0.99
N ILE A 109 14.53 14.80 -0.01
CA ILE A 109 13.27 14.30 0.56
C ILE A 109 13.13 14.76 2.03
N PRO A 110 11.95 14.65 2.67
CA PRO A 110 11.79 14.96 4.09
C PRO A 110 12.83 14.24 4.95
N ARG A 111 13.36 14.91 5.99
CA ARG A 111 14.47 14.41 6.83
C ARG A 111 14.10 13.20 7.69
N GLU A 112 12.82 12.92 7.76
CA GLU A 112 12.25 11.78 8.46
C GLU A 112 12.17 10.56 7.55
N HIS A 113 12.53 10.66 6.27
CA HIS A 113 12.40 9.58 5.30
C HIS A 113 13.76 9.07 4.80
N VAL A 114 13.77 7.81 4.37
CA VAL A 114 14.88 7.18 3.66
C VAL A 114 14.38 6.44 2.43
N THR A 115 15.28 6.26 1.48
CA THR A 115 15.07 5.36 0.34
C THR A 115 15.79 4.04 0.61
N VAL A 116 15.09 2.92 0.41
CA VAL A 116 15.65 1.58 0.53
C VAL A 116 15.68 0.94 -0.85
N THR A 117 16.89 0.67 -1.32
CA THR A 117 17.16 -0.03 -2.59
C THR A 117 17.50 -1.48 -2.29
N VAL A 118 16.71 -2.40 -2.87
CA VAL A 118 16.89 -3.84 -2.78
C VAL A 118 17.55 -4.34 -4.05
N TYR A 119 18.69 -5.01 -3.91
CA TYR A 119 19.41 -5.62 -5.02
C TYR A 119 19.13 -7.11 -5.12
N GLU A 120 19.17 -7.64 -6.34
CA GLU A 120 19.07 -9.06 -6.62
C GLU A 120 20.27 -9.82 -6.03
N PRO A 121 20.08 -10.80 -5.13
CA PRO A 121 21.20 -11.48 -4.48
C PRO A 121 22.13 -12.21 -5.44
N GLN A 122 21.59 -12.78 -6.53
CA GLN A 122 22.38 -13.58 -7.48
C GLN A 122 23.05 -12.73 -8.57
N ARG A 123 22.61 -11.49 -8.78
CA ARG A 123 23.09 -10.61 -9.86
C ARG A 123 23.46 -9.24 -9.30
N PRO A 124 24.74 -9.02 -8.95
CA PRO A 124 25.21 -7.74 -8.46
C PRO A 124 24.82 -6.59 -9.40
N GLY A 125 24.38 -5.46 -8.81
CA GLY A 125 24.02 -4.26 -9.56
C GLY A 125 22.61 -4.25 -10.18
N ILE A 126 21.87 -5.36 -10.13
CA ILE A 126 20.46 -5.38 -10.55
C ILE A 126 19.58 -4.96 -9.38
N ILE A 127 18.94 -3.80 -9.52
CA ILE A 127 17.91 -3.34 -8.57
C ILE A 127 16.64 -4.15 -8.80
N HIS A 128 16.13 -4.75 -7.72
CA HIS A 128 14.87 -5.48 -7.67
C HIS A 128 13.72 -4.52 -7.32
N ALA A 129 13.90 -3.70 -6.27
CA ALA A 129 12.90 -2.72 -5.84
C ALA A 129 13.53 -1.51 -5.14
N VAL A 130 12.83 -0.39 -5.13
CA VAL A 130 13.16 0.84 -4.42
C VAL A 130 11.90 1.37 -3.74
N GLY A 131 11.99 1.63 -2.44
CA GLY A 131 10.87 2.10 -1.63
C GLY A 131 11.26 3.26 -0.72
N GLU A 132 10.31 4.12 -0.39
CA GLU A 132 10.47 5.17 0.61
C GLU A 132 9.90 4.72 1.95
N PHE A 133 10.61 5.01 3.04
CA PHE A 133 10.26 4.60 4.39
C PHE A 133 10.43 5.74 5.38
N ASP A 134 9.58 5.76 6.40
CA ASP A 134 9.72 6.66 7.55
C ASP A 134 10.75 6.10 8.57
N ILE A 135 11.69 6.94 9.01
CA ILE A 135 12.79 6.61 9.94
C ILE A 135 12.29 6.34 11.36
N GLY A 136 11.21 7.01 11.79
CA GLY A 136 10.73 6.94 13.16
C GLY A 136 9.96 5.66 13.46
N SER A 137 9.06 5.31 12.54
CA SER A 137 8.16 4.17 12.62
C SER A 137 8.66 2.96 11.86
N GLY A 138 9.51 3.15 10.85
CA GLY A 138 9.88 2.13 9.88
C GLY A 138 8.82 1.88 8.82
N MET A 139 7.73 2.66 8.79
CA MET A 139 6.61 2.43 7.88
C MET A 139 7.00 2.63 6.42
N PHE A 140 6.54 1.72 5.58
CA PHE A 140 6.58 1.89 4.13
C PHE A 140 5.64 3.02 3.70
N ILE A 141 6.15 3.93 2.87
CA ILE A 141 5.42 5.12 2.40
C ILE A 141 4.95 4.91 0.98
N ARG A 142 5.87 4.60 0.06
CA ARG A 142 5.55 4.39 -1.36
C ARG A 142 6.62 3.60 -2.09
N VAL A 143 6.20 2.94 -3.16
CA VAL A 143 7.11 2.38 -4.17
C VAL A 143 7.69 3.54 -4.98
N ILE A 144 9.00 3.53 -5.18
CA ILE A 144 9.68 4.41 -6.13
C ILE A 144 9.95 3.65 -7.44
N LEU A 145 10.40 2.39 -7.32
CA LEU A 145 10.64 1.51 -8.45
C LEU A 145 10.35 0.06 -8.03
N ASP A 146 9.67 -0.68 -8.88
CA ASP A 146 9.48 -2.12 -8.71
C ASP A 146 9.72 -2.80 -10.04
N LYS A 147 10.67 -3.75 -10.07
CA LYS A 147 10.89 -4.57 -11.25
C LYS A 147 10.23 -5.91 -11.02
N HIS A 148 9.05 -6.07 -11.60
CA HIS A 148 8.49 -7.39 -11.86
C HIS A 148 9.47 -8.14 -12.78
N THR A 149 10.18 -9.12 -12.23
CA THR A 149 11.14 -9.94 -12.97
C THR A 149 10.47 -11.22 -13.43
#